data_AF-A0A1I5M8B2-F1
#
_entry.id   AF-A0A1I5M8B2-F1
#
_cell.length_a   1.000
_cell.length_b   1.000
_cell.length_c   1.000
_cell.angle_alpha   90.00
_cell.angle_beta   90.00
_cell.angle_gamma   90.00
#
_symmetry.space_group_name_H-M   'P 1'
#
loop_
_entity.id
_entity.type
_entity.pdbx_description
1 polymer ?
#
loop_
_entity_poly.entity_id
_entity_poly.type
_entity_poly.pdbx_seq_one_letter_code
_entity_poly.pdbx_strand_id
1 'polypeptide(L)'
;MVAMASMTEMPVPYAGDHNGPTRVLQLHTRRGVIAKANVTVGIDGAHYHQRWGRAAFEIPADKPVHVAVSQGSGQIGVATTVLTPEQPSELEYRGPAALYLAGTIGAPGTVKQRGCLLQLAIITLAPLTALALVIVIATLLAR
;
A
#
# COMPACT_ATOMS: atom_id res chain seq x y z
N MET A 1 21.41 3.13 -26.27
CA MET A 1 20.92 1.98 -25.48
C MET A 1 21.50 2.14 -24.08
N VAL A 2 20.82 2.90 -23.22
CA VAL A 2 21.34 3.27 -21.89
C VAL A 2 20.82 2.24 -20.90
N ALA A 3 21.72 1.41 -20.37
CA ALA A 3 21.45 0.60 -19.20
C ALA A 3 21.09 1.55 -18.06
N MET A 4 19.80 1.59 -17.68
CA MET A 4 19.38 2.32 -16.50
C MET A 4 20.03 1.64 -15.30
N ALA A 5 20.97 2.34 -14.68
CA ALA A 5 21.57 1.96 -13.42
C ALA A 5 20.44 1.59 -12.44
N SER A 6 20.38 0.30 -12.06
CA SER A 6 19.70 -0.13 -10.85
C SER A 6 20.31 0.68 -9.72
N MET A 7 19.60 1.72 -9.29
CA MET A 7 19.91 2.45 -8.09
C MET A 7 19.72 1.43 -6.95
N THR A 8 20.80 0.78 -6.54
CA THR A 8 20.80 -0.25 -5.50
C THR A 8 20.47 0.45 -4.19
N GLU A 9 19.18 0.57 -3.90
CA GLU A 9 18.69 0.94 -2.58
C GLU A 9 19.26 -0.10 -1.62
N MET A 10 20.06 0.34 -0.64
CA MET A 10 20.66 -0.58 0.32
C MET A 10 19.54 -1.34 1.03
N PRO A 11 19.51 -2.68 0.96
CA PRO A 11 18.48 -3.46 1.62
C PRO A 11 18.48 -3.18 3.12
N VAL A 12 17.30 -2.97 3.69
CA VAL A 12 17.15 -2.86 5.15
C VAL A 12 17.45 -4.23 5.76
N PRO A 13 18.41 -4.33 6.70
CA PRO A 13 18.78 -5.61 7.31
C PRO A 13 17.61 -6.26 8.05
N TYR A 14 17.59 -7.60 8.07
CA TYR A 14 16.62 -8.35 8.85
C TYR A 14 16.87 -8.14 10.35
N ALA A 15 15.84 -7.71 11.09
CA ALA A 15 15.98 -7.41 12.52
C ALA A 15 15.86 -8.64 13.45
N GLY A 16 15.40 -9.79 12.93
CA GLY A 16 15.25 -11.00 13.73
C GLY A 16 16.56 -11.78 13.87
N ASP A 17 16.65 -12.63 14.89
CA ASP A 17 17.78 -13.54 15.06
C ASP A 17 17.73 -14.62 13.96
N HIS A 18 18.68 -14.56 13.04
CA HIS A 18 18.81 -15.50 11.93
C HIS A 18 20.25 -15.57 11.43
N ASN A 19 20.83 -16.77 11.40
CA ASN A 19 22.19 -17.02 10.90
C ASN A 19 22.23 -17.82 9.58
N GLY A 20 21.07 -18.05 8.97
CA GLY A 20 20.94 -18.80 7.72
C GLY A 20 21.06 -17.91 6.47
N PRO A 21 20.85 -18.48 5.27
CA PRO A 21 20.89 -17.72 4.02
C PRO A 21 19.79 -16.65 4.00
N THR A 22 20.14 -15.46 3.49
CA THR A 22 19.21 -14.35 3.28
C THR A 22 18.98 -14.08 1.80
N ARG A 23 17.84 -13.49 1.48
CA ARG A 23 17.46 -13.02 0.15
C ARG A 23 16.85 -11.62 0.25
N VAL A 24 16.86 -10.89 -0.86
CA VAL A 24 16.33 -9.53 -0.90
C VAL A 24 14.87 -9.54 -1.35
N LEU A 25 13.99 -9.09 -0.48
CA LEU A 25 12.60 -8.76 -0.78
C LEU A 25 12.52 -7.35 -1.39
N GLN A 26 12.05 -7.27 -2.62
CA GLN A 26 11.70 -6.03 -3.29
C GLN A 26 10.23 -5.72 -3.05
N LEU A 27 9.93 -4.69 -2.27
CA LEU A 27 8.57 -4.25 -1.99
C LEU A 27 8.26 -2.96 -2.77
N HIS A 28 7.30 -3.06 -3.70
CA HIS A 28 6.78 -1.93 -4.44
C HIS A 28 5.49 -1.43 -3.82
N THR A 29 5.55 -0.28 -3.17
CA THR A 29 4.38 0.35 -2.54
C THR A 29 3.80 1.45 -3.43
N ARG A 30 2.53 1.29 -3.79
CA ARG A 30 1.77 2.25 -4.60
C ARG A 30 0.66 2.89 -3.81
N ARG A 31 0.68 4.22 -3.84
CA ARG A 31 -0.28 5.08 -3.16
C ARG A 31 -1.64 5.04 -3.85
N GLY A 32 -2.70 4.99 -3.05
CA GLY A 32 -4.05 5.29 -3.53
C GLY A 32 -4.21 6.79 -3.84
N VAL A 33 -5.29 7.16 -4.52
CA VAL A 33 -5.50 8.56 -4.99
C VAL A 33 -5.54 9.57 -3.84
N ILE A 34 -6.11 9.20 -2.68
CA ILE A 34 -6.30 10.09 -1.53
C ILE A 34 -5.29 9.84 -0.39
N ALA A 35 -4.60 8.70 -0.39
CA ALA A 35 -3.69 8.36 0.70
C ALA A 35 -2.50 9.33 0.75
N LYS A 36 -2.37 10.13 1.82
CA LYS A 36 -1.21 11.02 2.06
C LYS A 36 -0.27 10.49 3.15
N ALA A 37 -0.71 9.51 3.93
CA ALA A 37 0.06 8.96 5.04
C ALA A 37 1.28 8.17 4.54
N ASN A 38 2.34 8.11 5.36
CA ASN A 38 3.48 7.23 5.12
C ASN A 38 3.07 5.76 5.23
N VAL A 39 3.93 4.87 4.73
CA VAL A 39 3.74 3.42 4.80
C VAL A 39 4.59 2.85 5.93
N THR A 40 4.02 1.90 6.65
CA THR A 40 4.71 1.10 7.64
C THR A 40 4.77 -0.34 7.14
N VAL A 41 5.98 -0.89 7.06
CA VAL A 41 6.23 -2.28 6.64
C VAL A 41 6.61 -3.07 7.87
N GLY A 42 5.84 -4.11 8.17
CA GLY A 42 6.12 -5.10 9.21
C GLY A 42 6.79 -6.33 8.60
N ILE A 43 7.95 -6.75 9.10
CA ILE A 43 8.59 -8.02 8.74
C ILE A 43 8.82 -8.80 10.03
N ASP A 44 8.15 -9.95 10.18
CA ASP A 44 8.21 -10.80 11.38
C ASP A 44 8.05 -10.03 12.71
N GLY A 45 7.24 -8.97 12.70
CA GLY A 45 6.97 -8.11 13.87
C GLY A 45 7.86 -6.88 13.99
N ALA A 46 8.93 -6.75 13.22
CA ALA A 46 9.71 -5.51 13.13
C ALA A 46 9.03 -4.50 12.20
N HIS A 47 8.85 -3.25 12.65
CA HIS A 47 8.14 -2.22 11.90
C HIS A 47 9.09 -1.14 11.36
N TYR A 48 9.02 -0.89 10.06
CA TYR A 48 9.82 0.10 9.34
C TYR A 48 8.91 1.17 8.74
N HIS A 49 9.15 2.43 9.10
CA HIS A 49 8.42 3.57 8.54
C HIS A 49 9.13 4.08 7.29
N GLN A 50 8.46 4.05 6.15
CA GLN A 50 9.01 4.46 4.87
C GLN A 50 8.03 5.28 4.03
N ARG A 51 8.58 5.96 3.03
CA ARG A 51 7.78 6.67 2.03
C ARG A 51 7.24 5.68 0.99
N TRP A 52 6.23 6.12 0.25
CA TRP A 52 5.74 5.39 -0.92
C TRP A 52 6.84 5.26 -1.97
N GLY A 53 6.94 4.08 -2.60
CA GLY A 53 7.97 3.79 -3.58
C GLY A 53 8.42 2.34 -3.55
N ARG A 54 9.57 2.10 -4.15
CA ARG A 54 10.29 0.82 -4.01
C ARG A 54 11.10 0.89 -2.71
N ALA A 55 11.26 -0.26 -2.07
CA ALA A 55 12.13 -0.48 -0.93
C ALA A 55 12.64 -1.93 -0.98
N ALA A 56 13.87 -2.14 -0.55
CA ALA A 56 14.49 -3.45 -0.46
C ALA A 56 14.69 -3.86 1.01
N PHE A 57 14.40 -5.11 1.33
CA PHE A 57 14.56 -5.68 2.66
C PHE A 57 15.28 -7.01 2.60
N GLU A 58 16.19 -7.26 3.53
CA GLU A 58 16.73 -8.60 3.70
C GLU A 58 15.73 -9.45 4.48
N ILE A 59 15.48 -10.66 3.97
CA ILE A 59 14.62 -11.64 4.61
C ILE A 59 15.29 -13.02 4.58
N PRO A 60 15.01 -13.89 5.56
CA PRO A 60 15.43 -15.29 5.53
C PRO A 60 14.95 -16.00 4.25
N ALA A 61 15.84 -16.79 3.66
CA ALA A 61 15.57 -17.56 2.45
C ALA A 61 15.09 -19.00 2.71
N ASP A 62 15.24 -19.46 3.95
CA ASP A 62 15.05 -20.85 4.39
C ASP A 62 13.81 -21.05 5.28
N LYS A 63 13.15 -19.97 5.73
CA LYS A 63 11.91 -20.04 6.51
C LYS A 63 10.82 -19.12 5.96
N PRO A 64 9.53 -19.40 6.27
CA PRO A 64 8.44 -18.48 5.97
C PRO A 64 8.60 -17.16 6.73
N VAL A 65 8.31 -16.04 6.06
CA VAL A 65 8.42 -14.68 6.62
C VAL A 65 7.08 -13.98 6.50
N HIS A 66 6.59 -13.44 7.61
CA HIS A 66 5.35 -12.67 7.64
C HIS A 66 5.63 -11.21 7.27
N VAL A 67 5.01 -10.76 6.17
CA VAL A 67 5.10 -9.39 5.68
C VAL A 67 3.75 -8.70 5.83
N ALA A 68 3.73 -7.63 6.61
CA ALA A 68 2.58 -6.76 6.79
C ALA A 68 2.89 -5.38 6.20
N VAL A 69 1.91 -4.76 5.56
CA VAL A 69 2.03 -3.37 5.08
C VAL A 69 0.78 -2.60 5.48
N SER A 70 0.99 -1.44 6.07
CA SER A 70 -0.08 -0.58 6.56
C SER A 70 0.28 0.90 6.37
N GLN A 71 -0.67 1.78 6.57
CA GLN A 71 -0.51 3.23 6.39
C GLN A 71 -0.67 3.97 7.71
N GLY A 72 0.00 5.12 7.80
CA GLY A 72 -0.04 5.98 8.98
C GLY A 72 0.58 5.28 10.19
N SER A 73 -0.13 5.31 11.33
CA SER A 73 0.28 4.67 12.59
C SER A 73 0.12 3.13 12.60
N GLY A 74 -0.06 2.51 11.43
CA GLY A 74 -0.07 1.06 11.27
C GLY A 74 -1.44 0.40 11.29
N GLN A 75 -2.52 1.19 11.38
CA GLN A 75 -3.89 0.70 11.52
C GLN A 75 -4.72 0.80 10.23
N ILE A 76 -4.23 1.54 9.22
CA ILE A 76 -4.99 1.89 8.02
C ILE A 76 -4.51 1.07 6.83
N GLY A 77 -5.42 0.57 5.99
CA GLY A 77 -5.06 -0.11 4.76
C GLY A 77 -4.18 -1.34 4.98
N VAL A 78 -4.30 -1.99 6.14
CA VAL A 78 -3.48 -3.14 6.51
C VAL A 78 -3.67 -4.27 5.48
N ALA A 79 -2.56 -4.82 5.02
CA ALA A 79 -2.51 -6.02 4.20
C ALA A 79 -1.36 -6.91 4.69
N THR A 80 -1.62 -8.20 4.84
CA THR A 80 -0.64 -9.16 5.32
C THR A 80 -0.49 -10.31 4.34
N THR A 81 0.72 -10.85 4.26
CA THR A 81 1.02 -12.05 3.48
C THR A 81 2.18 -12.79 4.12
N VAL A 82 2.24 -14.09 3.88
CA VAL A 82 3.36 -14.94 4.29
C VAL A 82 4.12 -15.31 3.04
N LEU A 83 5.38 -14.90 2.96
CA LEU A 83 6.28 -15.31 1.91
C LEU A 83 6.93 -16.62 2.30
N THR A 84 6.74 -17.63 1.47
CA THR A 84 7.46 -18.90 1.59
C THR A 84 8.82 -18.83 0.91
N PRO A 85 9.80 -19.67 1.32
CA PRO A 85 11.11 -19.77 0.68
C PRO A 85 11.09 -19.90 -0.85
N GLU A 86 10.11 -20.63 -1.38
CA GLU A 86 10.00 -20.94 -2.81
C GLU A 86 9.34 -19.80 -3.63
N GLN A 87 8.66 -18.87 -2.96
CA GLN A 87 7.96 -17.78 -3.64
C GLN A 87 8.92 -16.67 -4.09
N PRO A 88 8.61 -15.98 -5.20
CA PRO A 88 9.39 -14.84 -5.65
C PRO A 88 9.46 -13.75 -4.59
N SER A 89 10.65 -13.19 -4.40
CA SER A 89 10.94 -12.14 -3.41
C SER A 89 10.54 -10.75 -3.90
N GLU A 90 9.49 -10.65 -4.70
CA GLU A 90 8.95 -9.37 -5.18
C GLU A 90 7.49 -9.27 -4.79
N LEU A 91 7.14 -8.19 -4.11
CA LEU A 91 5.79 -7.90 -3.66
C LEU A 91 5.36 -6.51 -4.11
N GLU A 92 4.11 -6.38 -4.54
CA GLU A 92 3.45 -5.10 -4.76
C GLU A 92 2.38 -4.91 -3.69
N TYR A 93 2.43 -3.77 -3.01
CA TYR A 93 1.38 -3.29 -2.13
C TYR A 93 0.64 -2.13 -2.79
N ARG A 94 -0.69 -2.19 -2.77
CA ARG A 94 -1.58 -1.08 -3.14
C ARG A 94 -2.41 -0.65 -1.96
N GLY A 95 -2.28 0.63 -1.62
CA GLY A 95 -3.16 1.27 -0.65
C GLY A 95 -4.62 1.28 -1.15
N PRO A 96 -5.60 1.19 -0.25
CA PRO A 96 -7.00 1.34 -0.62
C PRO A 96 -7.28 2.76 -1.12
N ALA A 97 -8.38 2.89 -1.86
CA ALA A 97 -8.90 4.19 -2.24
C ALA A 97 -9.40 4.98 -1.01
N ALA A 98 -10.10 4.29 -0.10
CA ALA A 98 -10.62 4.84 1.14
C ALA A 98 -9.92 4.27 2.38
N LEU A 99 -9.65 5.11 3.39
CA LEU A 99 -8.85 4.75 4.57
C LEU A 99 -9.49 3.67 5.46
N TYR A 100 -10.80 3.47 5.39
CA TYR A 100 -11.49 2.43 6.17
C TYR A 100 -11.43 1.04 5.52
N LEU A 101 -10.87 0.91 4.31
CA LEU A 101 -10.72 -0.37 3.63
C LEU A 101 -9.34 -0.97 3.88
N ALA A 102 -9.24 -2.29 3.76
CA ALA A 102 -7.96 -2.98 3.72
C ALA A 102 -7.19 -2.68 2.43
N GLY A 103 -5.86 -2.66 2.52
CA GLY A 103 -5.00 -2.62 1.36
C GLY A 103 -4.95 -3.99 0.66
N THR A 104 -4.16 -4.07 -0.39
CA THR A 104 -3.92 -5.34 -1.09
C THR A 104 -2.42 -5.53 -1.28
N ILE A 105 -1.92 -6.71 -0.95
CA ILE A 105 -0.53 -7.11 -1.15
C ILE A 105 -0.50 -8.43 -1.94
N GLY A 106 0.48 -8.59 -2.82
CA GLY A 106 0.62 -9.77 -3.66
C GLY A 106 1.74 -9.62 -4.67
N ALA A 107 1.82 -10.54 -5.63
CA ALA A 107 2.81 -10.48 -6.69
C ALA A 107 2.63 -9.23 -7.57
N PRO A 108 3.71 -8.69 -8.17
CA PRO A 108 3.64 -7.53 -9.06
C PRO A 108 2.59 -7.73 -10.16
N GLY A 109 1.76 -6.71 -10.38
CA GLY A 109 0.69 -6.72 -11.39
C GLY A 109 -0.56 -7.52 -11.01
N THR A 110 -0.56 -8.28 -9.92
CA THR A 110 -1.75 -9.04 -9.47
C THR A 110 -2.65 -8.25 -8.52
N VAL A 111 -2.12 -7.18 -7.92
CA VAL A 111 -2.85 -6.38 -6.92
C VAL A 111 -3.72 -5.30 -7.55
N LYS A 112 -4.96 -5.18 -7.06
CA LYS A 112 -5.93 -4.17 -7.49
C LYS A 112 -6.34 -3.29 -6.32
N GLN A 113 -6.37 -1.98 -6.56
CA GLN A 113 -6.82 -1.01 -5.57
C GLN A 113 -8.32 -1.21 -5.25
N ARG A 114 -8.62 -1.49 -3.98
CA ARG A 114 -10.00 -1.62 -3.50
C ARG A 114 -10.66 -0.26 -3.31
N GLY A 115 -11.96 -0.18 -3.63
CA GLY A 115 -12.80 1.00 -3.38
C GLY A 115 -12.71 2.13 -4.41
N CYS A 116 -12.02 1.92 -5.54
CA CYS A 116 -11.86 2.97 -6.56
C CYS A 116 -13.21 3.43 -7.15
N LEU A 117 -14.08 2.48 -7.54
CA LEU A 117 -15.41 2.80 -8.09
C LEU A 117 -16.31 3.51 -7.07
N LEU A 118 -16.32 3.03 -5.83
CA LEU A 118 -17.10 3.65 -4.75
C LEU A 118 -16.66 5.09 -4.49
N GLN A 119 -15.35 5.35 -4.50
CA GLN A 119 -14.83 6.68 -4.32
C GLN A 119 -15.19 7.62 -5.48
N LEU A 120 -15.12 7.14 -6.72
CA LEU A 120 -15.59 7.91 -7.88
C LEU A 120 -17.08 8.23 -7.79
N ALA A 121 -17.90 7.27 -7.35
CA ALA A 121 -19.33 7.49 -7.13
C ALA A 121 -19.59 8.56 -6.06
N ILE A 122 -18.88 8.53 -4.94
CA ILE A 122 -19.03 9.55 -3.88
C ILE A 122 -18.62 10.93 -4.38
N ILE A 123 -17.47 11.02 -5.06
CA ILE A 123 -16.94 12.29 -5.60
C ILE A 123 -17.88 12.89 -6.65
N THR A 124 -18.62 12.09 -7.40
CA THR A 124 -19.55 12.57 -8.42
C THR A 124 -20.94 12.86 -7.86
N LEU A 125 -21.47 12.00 -7.00
CA LEU A 125 -22.83 12.12 -6.49
C LEU A 125 -22.97 13.24 -5.45
N ALA A 126 -22.00 13.39 -4.54
CA ALA A 126 -22.05 14.39 -3.48
C ALA A 126 -22.13 15.87 -3.97
N PRO A 127 -21.34 16.31 -4.97
CA PRO A 127 -21.48 17.68 -5.48
C PRO A 127 -22.78 17.87 -6.27
N LEU A 128 -23.26 16.84 -6.98
CA LEU A 128 -24.52 16.91 -7.71
C LEU A 128 -25.71 17.05 -6.75
N THR A 129 -25.74 16.30 -5.65
CA THR A 129 -26.79 16.42 -4.64
C THR A 129 -26.72 17.76 -3.91
N ALA A 130 -25.51 18.25 -3.59
CA ALA A 130 -25.32 19.58 -3.01
C ALA A 130 -25.82 20.68 -3.96
N LEU A 131 -25.48 20.61 -5.24
CA LEU A 131 -25.93 21.57 -6.25
C LEU A 131 -27.47 21.55 -6.40
N ALA A 132 -28.08 20.37 -6.45
CA ALA A 132 -29.53 20.24 -6.49
C ALA A 132 -30.21 20.87 -5.26
N LEU A 133 -29.65 20.67 -4.07
CA LEU A 133 -30.15 21.27 -2.84
C LEU A 133 -30.07 22.80 -2.87
N VAL A 134 -28.94 23.35 -3.34
CA VAL A 134 -28.75 24.81 -3.50
C VAL A 134 -29.77 25.39 -4.47
N ILE A 135 -30.03 24.72 -5.60
CA ILE A 135 -31.05 25.14 -6.57
C ILE A 135 -32.44 25.17 -5.91
N VAL A 136 -32.82 24.10 -5.20
CA VAL A 136 -34.11 24.02 -4.51
C VAL A 136 -34.27 25.14 -3.49
N ILE A 137 -33.26 25.37 -2.65
CA ILE A 137 -33.27 26.44 -1.64
C ILE A 137 -33.40 27.82 -2.31
N ALA A 138 -32.62 28.08 -3.36
CA ALA A 138 -32.70 29.33 -4.09
C ALA A 138 -34.09 29.56 -4.70
N THR A 139 -34.71 28.52 -5.26
CA THR A 139 -36.08 28.62 -5.82
C THR A 139 -37.15 28.84 -4.74
N LEU A 140 -36.96 28.33 -3.53
CA LEU A 140 -37.87 28.54 -2.41
C LEU A 140 -37.75 29.95 -1.83
N LEU A 141 -36.53 30.51 -1.78
CA LEU A 141 -36.28 31.88 -1.30
C LEU A 141 -36.69 32.96 -2.30
N ALA A 142 -36.77 32.62 -3.59
CA ALA A 142 -37.20 33.53 -4.65
C ALA A 142 -38.73 33.61 -4.82
N ARG A 143 -39.49 32.84 -4.03
CA ARG A 143 -40.96 32.86 -3.95
C ARG A 143 -41.41 33.63 -2.73
#